data_AF-A0A519D9Z5-F1
#
_entry.id   AF-A0A519D9Z5-F1
#
_cell.length_a   1.000
_cell.length_b   1.000
_cell.length_c   1.000
_cell.angle_alpha   90.00
_cell.angle_beta   90.00
_cell.angle_gamma   90.00
#
_symmetry.space_group_name_H-M   'P 1'
#
loop_
_entity.id
_entity.type
_entity.pdbx_description
1 polymer ?
#
loop_
_entity_poly.entity_id
_entity_poly.type
_entity_poly.pdbx_seq_one_letter_code
_entity_poly.pdbx_strand_id
1 'polypeptide(L)'
;HQLPNSEQWTIETEGESILLEALPMLIEAGFQNAGLVAMESENFSSLPVGIEWTCNLRVPEKDEVLRLRSIRTAVEDAGVTVHDVVVVGDDDAPVLALRGLRLKAMAPVPDYQQFTLPR
;
A
#
# COMPACT_ATOMS: atom_id res chain seq x y z
N HIS A 1 -15.19 1.11 23.39
CA HIS A 1 -13.76 1.37 23.18
C HIS A 1 -13.04 0.14 23.69
N GLN A 2 -12.66 -0.80 22.82
CA GLN A 2 -11.88 -1.98 23.22
C GLN A 2 -10.43 -1.52 23.28
N LEU A 3 -9.86 -1.55 24.48
CA LEU A 3 -8.41 -1.45 24.63
C LEU A 3 -7.77 -2.70 23.98
N PRO A 4 -6.56 -2.60 23.41
CA PRO A 4 -5.85 -3.75 22.86
C PRO A 4 -5.73 -4.86 23.91
N ASN A 5 -5.81 -6.12 23.49
CA ASN A 5 -5.60 -7.25 24.40
C ASN A 5 -4.14 -7.21 24.89
N SER A 6 -3.93 -7.11 26.21
CA SER A 6 -2.60 -7.08 26.81
C SER A 6 -1.75 -8.31 26.49
N GLU A 7 -2.39 -9.45 26.20
CA GLU A 7 -1.72 -10.69 25.80
C GLU A 7 -1.08 -10.62 24.40
N GLN A 8 -1.46 -9.63 23.57
CA GLN A 8 -0.76 -9.38 22.30
C GLN A 8 0.66 -8.86 22.52
N TRP A 9 0.98 -8.40 23.73
CA TRP A 9 2.26 -7.77 24.09
C TRP A 9 3.15 -8.65 24.98
N THR A 10 2.81 -9.95 25.09
CA THR A 10 3.54 -10.91 25.93
C THR A 10 4.99 -11.09 25.46
N ILE A 11 5.22 -11.06 24.14
CA ILE A 11 6.55 -11.21 23.53
C ILE A 11 7.48 -10.05 23.96
N GLU A 12 6.98 -8.79 24.03
CA GLU A 12 7.81 -7.68 24.51
C GLU A 12 8.11 -7.75 26.00
N THR A 13 7.12 -8.19 26.80
CA THR A 13 7.26 -8.26 28.26
C THR A 13 8.19 -9.40 28.71
N GLU A 14 8.34 -10.44 27.89
CA GLU A 14 9.26 -11.56 28.11
C GLU A 14 10.69 -11.31 27.58
N GLY A 15 10.92 -10.15 26.93
CA GLY A 15 12.24 -9.71 26.48
C GLY A 15 12.71 -10.34 25.16
N GLU A 16 11.79 -10.93 24.38
CA GLU A 16 12.09 -11.45 23.05
C GLU A 16 12.19 -10.31 22.02
N SER A 17 13.03 -10.50 21.00
CA SER A 17 13.18 -9.52 19.93
C SER A 17 11.94 -9.51 19.05
N ILE A 18 11.22 -8.38 19.02
CA ILE A 18 10.15 -8.16 18.06
C ILE A 18 10.76 -8.12 16.65
N LEU A 19 10.40 -9.08 15.81
CA LEU A 19 10.69 -9.00 14.39
C LEU A 19 9.79 -7.94 13.78
N LEU A 20 10.31 -7.13 12.85
CA LEU A 20 9.49 -6.18 12.12
C LEU A 20 8.49 -6.97 11.24
N GLU A 21 7.28 -7.17 11.73
CA GLU A 21 6.26 -8.01 11.08
C GLU A 21 5.64 -7.34 9.86
N ALA A 22 5.77 -6.01 9.75
CA ALA A 22 5.22 -5.21 8.67
C ALA A 22 6.15 -4.06 8.28
N LEU A 23 6.00 -3.58 7.04
CA LEU A 23 6.65 -2.37 6.54
C LEU A 23 5.57 -1.29 6.31
N PRO A 24 5.01 -0.65 7.36
CA PRO A 24 3.81 0.20 7.23
C PRO A 24 3.99 1.34 6.24
N MET A 25 5.16 1.97 6.22
CA MET A 25 5.46 3.05 5.29
C MET A 25 5.52 2.57 3.83
N LEU A 26 5.93 1.32 3.57
CA LEU A 26 5.90 0.76 2.22
C LEU A 26 4.48 0.35 1.80
N ILE A 27 3.67 -0.12 2.75
CA ILE A 27 2.24 -0.38 2.53
C ILE A 27 1.52 0.94 2.17
N GLU A 28 1.78 2.00 2.94
CA GLU A 28 1.24 3.34 2.70
C GLU A 28 1.70 3.90 1.34
N ALA A 29 2.98 3.74 0.99
CA ALA A 29 3.48 4.12 -0.33
C ALA A 29 2.72 3.38 -1.44
N GLY A 30 2.40 2.10 -1.23
CA GLY A 30 1.56 1.32 -2.14
C GLY A 30 0.16 1.91 -2.32
N PHE A 31 -0.52 2.27 -1.21
CA PHE A 31 -1.81 2.96 -1.28
C PHE A 31 -1.74 4.30 -2.00
N GLN A 32 -0.73 5.12 -1.70
CA GLN A 32 -0.57 6.43 -2.32
C GLN A 32 -0.34 6.32 -3.84
N ASN A 33 0.51 5.39 -4.29
CA ASN A 33 0.77 5.20 -5.72
C ASN A 33 -0.43 4.60 -6.46
N ALA A 34 -1.12 3.62 -5.87
CA ALA A 34 -2.40 3.14 -6.39
C ALA A 34 -3.44 4.27 -6.47
N GLY A 35 -3.42 5.19 -5.48
CA GLY A 35 -4.25 6.39 -5.44
C GLY A 35 -3.97 7.33 -6.61
N LEU A 36 -2.69 7.57 -6.95
CA LEU A 36 -2.32 8.37 -8.12
C LEU A 36 -2.83 7.75 -9.42
N VAL A 37 -2.73 6.42 -9.56
CA VAL A 37 -3.30 5.69 -10.70
C VAL A 37 -4.81 5.86 -10.76
N ALA A 38 -5.53 5.74 -9.64
CA ALA A 38 -6.98 5.95 -9.58
C ALA A 38 -7.38 7.40 -9.91
N MET A 39 -6.61 8.38 -9.44
CA MET A 39 -6.84 9.81 -9.75
C MET A 39 -6.71 10.08 -11.25
N GLU A 40 -5.68 9.58 -11.91
CA GLU A 40 -5.51 9.75 -13.35
C GLU A 40 -6.60 9.02 -14.14
N SER A 41 -6.90 7.77 -13.77
CA SER A 41 -7.69 6.87 -14.61
C SER A 41 -9.20 6.95 -14.39
N GLU A 42 -9.64 7.33 -13.18
CA GLU A 42 -11.06 7.43 -12.81
C GLU A 42 -11.48 8.84 -12.39
N ASN A 43 -10.53 9.78 -12.24
CA ASN A 43 -10.80 11.16 -11.81
C ASN A 43 -11.43 11.27 -10.40
N PHE A 44 -11.11 10.33 -9.49
CA PHE A 44 -11.54 10.38 -8.09
C PHE A 44 -10.36 10.29 -7.11
N SER A 45 -10.39 11.14 -6.09
CA SER A 45 -9.68 10.91 -4.84
C SER A 45 -10.29 9.70 -4.13
N SER A 46 -9.46 8.88 -3.49
CA SER A 46 -9.90 7.61 -2.91
C SER A 46 -9.30 7.37 -1.53
N LEU A 47 -9.96 6.52 -0.74
CA LEU A 47 -9.49 6.08 0.57
C LEU A 47 -9.15 4.58 0.56
N PRO A 48 -8.10 4.15 1.30
CA PRO A 48 -7.84 2.74 1.59
C PRO A 48 -9.04 2.04 2.23
N VAL A 49 -9.47 0.91 1.67
CA VAL A 49 -10.54 0.08 2.26
C VAL A 49 -10.15 -1.39 2.46
N GLY A 50 -9.01 -1.83 1.94
CA GLY A 50 -8.49 -3.16 2.22
C GLY A 50 -7.33 -3.58 1.33
N ILE A 51 -6.74 -4.71 1.68
CA ILE A 51 -5.73 -5.43 0.89
C ILE A 51 -6.13 -6.91 0.97
N GLU A 52 -6.17 -7.62 -0.16
CA GLU A 52 -6.48 -9.05 -0.17
C GLU A 52 -5.34 -9.87 0.43
N TRP A 53 -4.11 -9.55 0.03
CA TRP A 53 -2.92 -10.25 0.48
C TRP A 53 -1.69 -9.35 0.47
N THR A 54 -0.82 -9.58 1.45
CA THR A 54 0.46 -8.87 1.64
C THR A 54 1.56 -9.89 1.90
N CYS A 55 2.74 -9.66 1.31
CA CYS A 55 3.93 -10.46 1.56
C CYS A 55 5.17 -9.59 1.64
N ASN A 56 5.77 -9.59 2.84
CA ASN A 56 7.09 -9.04 3.08
C ASN A 56 8.12 -10.11 2.69
N LEU A 57 8.95 -9.82 1.70
CA LEU A 57 9.96 -10.77 1.20
C LEU A 57 11.32 -10.54 1.86
N ARG A 58 11.63 -9.28 2.18
CA ARG A 58 12.80 -8.89 2.96
C ARG A 58 12.59 -7.50 3.57
N VAL A 59 13.44 -7.15 4.52
CA VAL A 59 13.57 -5.78 5.02
C VAL A 59 14.58 -5.06 4.11
N PRO A 60 14.27 -3.87 3.59
CA PRO A 60 15.22 -3.09 2.81
C PRO A 60 16.31 -2.50 3.71
N GLU A 61 17.51 -2.32 3.14
CA GLU A 61 18.59 -1.63 3.87
C GLU A 61 18.23 -0.15 4.09
N LYS A 62 18.81 0.45 5.14
CA LYS A 62 18.44 1.81 5.60
C LYS A 62 18.44 2.87 4.49
N ASP A 63 19.38 2.78 3.57
CA ASP A 63 19.59 3.77 2.50
C ASP A 63 19.37 3.16 1.11
N GLU A 64 18.67 2.03 1.03
CA GLU A 64 18.36 1.36 -0.22
C GLU A 64 17.40 2.18 -1.09
N VAL A 65 17.70 2.28 -2.39
CA VAL A 65 16.83 2.94 -3.34
C VAL A 65 15.73 1.98 -3.76
N LEU A 66 14.49 2.31 -3.38
CA LEU A 66 13.32 1.50 -3.72
C LEU A 66 12.56 2.07 -4.91
N ARG A 67 12.05 1.18 -5.76
CA ARG A 67 11.10 1.51 -6.82
C ARG A 67 9.76 0.85 -6.53
N LEU A 68 8.70 1.58 -6.84
CA LEU A 68 7.33 1.14 -6.61
C LEU A 68 6.58 1.06 -7.95
N ARG A 69 5.86 -0.02 -8.16
CA ARG A 69 4.98 -0.19 -9.33
C ARG A 69 3.60 -0.61 -8.84
N SER A 70 2.57 0.11 -9.31
CA SER A 70 1.17 -0.24 -9.12
C SER A 70 0.54 -0.49 -10.49
N ILE A 71 -0.29 -1.53 -10.57
CA ILE A 71 -1.14 -1.77 -11.73
C ILE A 71 -2.59 -1.84 -11.25
N ARG A 72 -3.48 -1.11 -11.92
CA ARG A 72 -4.92 -1.27 -11.69
C ARG A 72 -5.39 -2.53 -12.39
N THR A 73 -5.92 -3.48 -11.64
CA THR A 73 -6.36 -4.79 -12.14
C THR A 73 -7.86 -4.85 -12.37
N ALA A 74 -8.65 -4.06 -11.63
CA ALA A 74 -10.10 -4.00 -11.81
C ALA A 74 -10.69 -2.67 -11.31
N VAL A 75 -11.94 -2.43 -11.74
CA VAL A 75 -12.86 -1.46 -11.14
C VAL A 75 -14.10 -2.26 -10.75
N GLU A 76 -14.37 -2.31 -9.45
CA GLU A 76 -15.53 -2.97 -8.84
C GLU A 76 -16.70 -1.97 -8.70
N ASP A 77 -17.87 -2.49 -8.30
CA ASP A 77 -19.05 -1.68 -8.03
C ASP A 77 -18.79 -0.61 -6.94
N ALA A 78 -19.65 0.42 -6.93
CA ALA A 78 -19.61 1.51 -5.95
C ALA A 78 -18.29 2.30 -5.92
N GLY A 79 -17.56 2.34 -7.04
CA GLY A 79 -16.36 3.16 -7.22
C GLY A 79 -15.14 2.63 -6.49
N VAL A 80 -15.01 1.30 -6.37
CA VAL A 80 -13.83 0.67 -5.79
C VAL A 80 -12.85 0.31 -6.90
N THR A 81 -11.61 0.78 -6.82
CA THR A 81 -10.52 0.35 -7.71
C THR A 81 -9.65 -0.69 -7.01
N VAL A 82 -9.20 -1.69 -7.78
CA VAL A 82 -8.36 -2.78 -7.30
C VAL A 82 -7.01 -2.69 -7.98
N HIS A 83 -5.94 -2.81 -7.18
CA HIS A 83 -4.57 -2.68 -7.65
C HIS A 83 -3.68 -3.78 -7.10
N ASP A 84 -2.71 -4.18 -7.89
CA ASP A 84 -1.56 -4.97 -7.45
C ASP A 84 -0.32 -4.08 -7.42
N VAL A 85 0.46 -4.20 -6.36
CA VAL A 85 1.62 -3.34 -6.10
C VAL A 85 2.84 -4.18 -5.76
N VAL A 86 3.98 -3.81 -6.33
CA VAL A 86 5.28 -4.36 -5.96
C VAL A 86 6.26 -3.25 -5.62
N VAL A 87 7.00 -3.44 -4.53
CA VAL A 87 8.19 -2.66 -4.18
C VAL A 87 9.40 -3.52 -4.49
N VAL A 88 10.35 -2.97 -5.24
CA VAL A 88 11.61 -3.63 -5.60
C VAL A 88 12.79 -2.77 -5.18
N GLY A 89 13.90 -3.41 -4.85
CA GLY A 89 15.19 -2.77 -4.65
C GLY A 89 15.80 -2.24 -5.94
N ASP A 90 16.98 -1.64 -5.83
CA ASP A 90 17.80 -1.21 -6.96
C ASP A 90 18.39 -2.39 -7.76
N ASP A 91 18.55 -3.53 -7.10
CA ASP A 91 18.94 -4.84 -7.64
C ASP A 91 17.80 -5.64 -8.31
N ASP A 92 16.62 -5.01 -8.49
CA ASP A 92 15.38 -5.65 -8.93
C ASP A 92 14.84 -6.74 -7.98
N ALA A 93 15.45 -6.95 -6.80
CA ALA A 93 14.94 -7.92 -5.84
C ALA A 93 13.65 -7.40 -5.19
N PRO A 94 12.59 -8.23 -5.10
CA PRO A 94 11.33 -7.81 -4.53
C PRO A 94 11.43 -7.66 -3.00
N VAL A 95 10.85 -6.58 -2.48
CA VAL A 95 10.83 -6.22 -1.05
C VAL A 95 9.44 -6.51 -0.45
N LEU A 96 8.40 -6.02 -1.13
CA LEU A 96 7.01 -6.12 -0.71
C LEU A 96 6.13 -6.38 -1.93
N ALA A 97 5.18 -7.29 -1.80
CA ALA A 97 4.09 -7.47 -2.75
C ALA A 97 2.74 -7.30 -2.05
N LEU A 98 1.87 -6.47 -2.63
CA LEU A 98 0.49 -6.28 -2.21
C LEU A 98 -0.42 -6.67 -3.36
N ARG A 99 -1.34 -7.60 -3.10
CA ARG A 99 -2.31 -8.05 -4.09
C ARG A 99 -3.71 -7.61 -3.65
N GLY A 100 -4.51 -7.18 -4.61
CA GLY A 100 -5.90 -6.79 -4.37
C GLY A 100 -6.01 -5.62 -3.39
N LEU A 101 -5.11 -4.63 -3.49
CA LEU A 101 -5.20 -3.37 -2.76
C LEU A 101 -6.44 -2.60 -3.26
N ARG A 102 -7.35 -2.26 -2.34
CA ARG A 102 -8.64 -1.64 -2.66
C ARG A 102 -8.71 -0.20 -2.19
N LEU A 103 -9.12 0.66 -3.11
CA LEU A 103 -9.34 2.08 -2.91
C LEU A 103 -10.78 2.43 -3.28
N LYS A 104 -11.51 3.04 -2.35
CA LYS A 104 -12.90 3.49 -2.58
C LYS A 104 -12.93 4.97 -2.91
N ALA A 105 -13.60 5.32 -4.00
CA ALA A 105 -13.82 6.70 -4.41
C ALA A 105 -14.48 7.52 -3.29
N MET A 106 -13.97 8.73 -3.07
CA MET A 106 -14.44 9.66 -2.05
C MET A 106 -14.99 10.95 -2.66
N ALA A 107 -14.22 11.58 -3.54
CA ALA A 107 -14.61 12.82 -4.20
C ALA A 107 -13.92 12.97 -5.57
N PRO A 108 -14.55 13.64 -6.55
CA PRO A 108 -13.91 13.94 -7.83
C PRO A 108 -12.60 14.73 -7.63
N VAL A 109 -11.62 14.51 -8.51
CA VAL A 109 -10.38 15.29 -8.52
C VAL A 109 -10.65 16.64 -9.19
N PRO A 110 -10.38 17.79 -8.52
CA PRO A 110 -10.51 19.11 -9.13
C PRO A 110 -9.61 19.26 -10.37
N ASP A 111 -10.04 20.05 -11.35
CA ASP A 111 -9.32 20.23 -12.62
C ASP A 111 -7.85 20.67 -12.43
N TYR A 112 -7.57 21.50 -11.43
CA TYR A 112 -6.21 21.96 -11.13
C TYR A 112 -5.29 20.89 -10.49
N GLN A 113 -5.84 19.74 -10.10
CA GLN A 113 -5.12 18.58 -9.55
C GLN A 113 -5.08 17.40 -10.51
N GLN A 114 -5.71 17.50 -11.69
CA GLN A 114 -5.63 16.46 -12.71
C GLN A 114 -4.24 16.44 -13.34
N PHE A 115 -3.77 15.24 -13.67
CA PHE A 115 -2.46 15.01 -14.27
C PHE A 115 -2.49 13.80 -15.19
N THR A 116 -1.40 13.61 -15.93
CA THR A 116 -1.13 12.37 -16.68
C THR A 116 0.21 11.84 -16.22
N LEU A 117 0.26 10.57 -15.86
CA LEU A 117 1.49 9.90 -15.46
C LEU A 117 2.39 9.70 -16.68
N PRO A 118 3.72 9.91 -16.54
CA PRO A 118 4.66 9.58 -17.59
C PRO A 118 4.64 8.06 -17.85
N ARG A 119 4.59 7.69 -19.13
CA ARG A 119 4.55 6.30 -19.61
C ARG A 119 5.93 5.83 -20.05
#